data_AF-A0A832F4P3-F1
#
_entry.id   AF-A0A832F4P3-F1
#
_cell.length_a   1.000
_cell.length_b   1.000
_cell.length_c   1.000
_cell.angle_alpha   90.00
_cell.angle_beta   90.00
_cell.angle_gamma   90.00
#
_symmetry.space_group_name_H-M   'P 1'
#
loop_
_entity.id
_entity.type
_entity.pdbx_description
1 polymer ?
#
loop_
_entity_poly.entity_id
_entity_poly.type
_entity_poly.pdbx_seq_one_letter_code
_entity_poly.pdbx_strand_id
1 'polypeptide(L)'
;MSRGGLATYGYENTKKALEANQVSTLIINKDIELEKVKYKCNSCGAEFEKLEQNGHREERHSCGGVLSIVSVDDAIEELIDLADKKGVETVFVSSESSYGKEFLMGFTGIGALLRYK
;
A
#
# COMPACT_ATOMS: atom_id res chain seq x y z
N MET A 1 -28.59 13.49 1.89
CA MET A 1 -28.33 12.23 1.17
C MET A 1 -26.89 12.26 0.67
N SER A 2 -25.99 11.57 1.38
CA SER A 2 -24.53 11.71 1.21
C SER A 2 -24.07 11.11 -0.12
N ARG A 3 -23.70 11.97 -1.08
CA ARG A 3 -23.17 11.60 -2.41
C ARG A 3 -21.68 11.19 -2.41
N GLY A 4 -21.14 10.71 -1.29
CA GLY A 4 -19.70 10.44 -1.14
C GLY A 4 -19.42 9.01 -0.69
N GLY A 5 -18.60 8.29 -1.46
CA GLY A 5 -17.98 7.05 -0.98
C GLY A 5 -17.99 5.91 -1.99
N LEU A 6 -17.46 6.15 -3.19
CA LEU A 6 -17.03 5.11 -4.14
C LEU A 6 -15.51 5.16 -4.30
N ALA A 7 -14.79 5.45 -3.22
CA ALA A 7 -13.33 5.52 -3.22
C ALA A 7 -12.77 4.97 -1.91
N THR A 8 -11.62 4.32 -2.01
CA THR A 8 -10.82 3.83 -0.90
C THR A 8 -9.38 4.29 -1.09
N TYR A 9 -8.61 4.38 -0.02
CA TYR A 9 -7.23 4.86 -0.03
C TYR A 9 -6.37 4.16 1.01
N GLY A 10 -5.05 4.20 0.75
CA GLY A 10 -4.05 3.48 1.51
C GLY A 10 -3.99 2.00 1.12
N TYR A 11 -2.83 1.39 1.36
CA TYR A 11 -2.54 0.01 0.95
C TYR A 11 -3.55 -1.00 1.51
N GLU A 12 -3.79 -1.00 2.83
CA GLU A 12 -4.65 -2.02 3.45
C GLU A 12 -6.10 -1.97 2.96
N ASN A 13 -6.70 -0.78 2.88
CA ASN A 13 -8.10 -0.66 2.44
C ASN A 13 -8.24 -0.94 0.95
N THR A 14 -7.24 -0.56 0.14
CA THR A 14 -7.21 -0.84 -1.30
C THR A 14 -7.06 -2.33 -1.56
N LYS A 15 -6.16 -3.00 -0.85
CA LYS A 15 -5.99 -4.45 -0.91
C LYS A 15 -7.28 -5.19 -0.56
N LYS A 16 -7.91 -4.86 0.58
CA LYS A 16 -9.18 -5.47 1.00
C LYS A 16 -10.28 -5.28 -0.06
N ALA A 17 -10.36 -4.09 -0.67
CA ALA A 17 -11.33 -3.82 -1.72
C ALA A 17 -11.06 -4.62 -3.01
N LEU A 18 -9.78 -4.78 -3.40
CA LEU A 18 -9.38 -5.62 -4.53
C LEU A 18 -9.72 -7.09 -4.28
N GLU A 19 -9.42 -7.59 -3.08
CA GLU A 19 -9.77 -8.96 -2.66
C GLU A 19 -11.28 -9.19 -2.69
N ALA A 20 -12.06 -8.21 -2.23
CA ALA A 20 -13.51 -8.21 -2.26
C ALA A 20 -14.13 -7.98 -3.66
N ASN A 21 -13.31 -7.83 -4.72
CA ASN A 21 -13.74 -7.49 -6.08
C ASN A 21 -14.62 -6.21 -6.17
N GLN A 22 -14.44 -5.27 -5.24
CA GLN A 22 -15.24 -4.03 -5.20
C GLN A 22 -14.62 -2.92 -6.06
N VAL A 23 -13.37 -3.07 -6.51
CA VAL A 23 -12.62 -2.03 -7.20
C VAL A 23 -12.99 -1.96 -8.69
N SER A 24 -13.26 -0.75 -9.18
CA SER A 24 -13.39 -0.44 -10.61
C SER A 24 -12.04 -0.12 -11.23
N THR A 25 -11.28 0.75 -10.56
CA THR A 25 -10.02 1.31 -11.06
C THR A 25 -9.06 1.48 -9.88
N LEU A 26 -7.86 0.93 -10.00
CA LEU A 26 -6.75 1.16 -9.08
C LEU A 26 -5.99 2.42 -9.53
N ILE A 27 -5.64 3.29 -8.60
CA ILE A 27 -4.92 4.53 -8.84
C ILE A 27 -3.65 4.52 -7.99
N ILE A 28 -2.50 4.56 -8.66
CA ILE A 28 -1.17 4.53 -8.03
C ILE A 28 -0.39 5.78 -8.43
N ASN A 29 0.21 6.46 -7.47
CA ASN A 29 1.16 7.53 -7.77
C ASN A 29 2.50 6.91 -8.21
N LYS A 30 3.15 7.44 -9.25
CA LYS A 30 4.44 6.90 -9.74
C LYS A 30 5.61 7.16 -8.79
N ASP A 31 5.48 8.18 -7.95
CA ASP A 31 6.52 8.61 -7.02
C ASP A 31 6.39 7.92 -5.65
N ILE A 32 5.49 6.95 -5.50
CA ILE A 32 5.33 6.19 -4.26
C ILE A 32 6.30 5.02 -4.21
N GLU A 33 7.01 4.89 -3.10
CA GLU A 33 7.81 3.72 -2.77
C GLU A 33 7.27 3.13 -1.47
N LEU A 34 6.71 1.91 -1.54
CA LEU A 34 6.16 1.19 -0.41
C LEU A 34 6.69 -0.24 -0.43
N GLU A 35 7.48 -0.58 0.59
CA GLU A 35 8.06 -1.91 0.75
C GLU A 35 7.32 -2.65 1.86
N LYS A 36 6.95 -3.91 1.61
CA LYS A 36 6.49 -4.84 2.65
C LYS A 36 7.70 -5.60 3.17
N VAL A 37 8.16 -5.23 4.36
CA VAL A 37 9.36 -5.80 4.98
C VAL A 37 8.95 -6.83 6.01
N LYS A 38 9.45 -8.06 5.85
CA LYS A 38 9.31 -9.11 6.86
C LYS A 38 10.50 -9.05 7.80
N TYR A 39 10.22 -8.77 9.06
CA TYR A 39 11.20 -8.71 10.14
C TYR A 39 11.18 -9.96 11.00
N LYS A 40 12.35 -10.31 11.52
CA LYS A 40 12.54 -11.33 12.56
C LYS A 40 13.39 -10.78 13.69
N CYS A 41 12.87 -10.80 14.90
CA CYS A 41 13.62 -10.40 16.08
C CYS A 41 14.60 -11.50 16.49
N ASN A 42 15.89 -11.16 16.55
CA ASN A 42 16.93 -12.13 16.89
C ASN A 42 16.99 -12.47 18.39
N SER A 43 16.29 -11.72 19.24
CA SER A 43 16.30 -11.92 20.70
C SER A 43 15.10 -12.72 21.21
N CYS A 44 13.89 -12.47 20.69
CA CYS A 44 12.69 -13.20 21.11
C CYS A 44 12.11 -14.14 20.04
N GLY A 45 12.65 -14.12 18.81
CA GLY A 45 12.18 -14.97 17.71
C GLY A 45 10.87 -14.52 17.06
N ALA A 46 10.30 -13.38 17.44
CA ALA A 46 9.08 -12.85 16.84
C ALA A 46 9.28 -12.54 15.35
N GLU A 47 8.33 -12.94 14.51
CA GLU A 47 8.30 -12.63 13.08
C GLU A 47 7.05 -11.79 12.79
N PHE A 48 7.23 -10.68 12.08
CA PHE A 48 6.12 -9.80 11.69
C PHE A 48 6.42 -9.10 10.37
N GLU A 49 5.37 -8.63 9.71
CA GLU A 49 5.46 -7.88 8.47
C GLU A 49 5.06 -6.44 8.74
N LYS A 50 5.77 -5.50 8.12
CA LYS A 50 5.51 -4.08 8.25
C LYS A 50 5.65 -3.40 6.90
N LEU A 51 4.79 -2.41 6.66
CA LEU A 51 4.87 -1.55 5.49
C LEU A 51 5.78 -0.37 5.82
N GLU A 52 6.83 -0.20 5.04
CA GLU A 52 7.82 0.86 5.23
C GLU A 52 7.82 1.73 3.97
N GLN A 53 7.91 3.05 4.17
CA GLN A 53 7.96 4.04 3.08
C GLN A 53 9.32 4.71 3.08
N ASN A 54 9.82 5.04 1.87
CA ASN A 54 11.05 5.80 1.67
C ASN A 54 12.28 5.22 2.38
N GLY A 55 12.37 3.88 2.50
CA GLY A 55 13.51 3.21 3.12
C GLY A 55 13.69 3.43 4.63
N HIS A 56 12.69 3.99 5.32
CA HIS A 56 12.72 4.08 6.79
C HIS A 56 12.49 2.70 7.39
N ARG A 57 13.56 2.08 7.90
CA ARG A 57 13.53 0.71 8.44
C ARG A 57 13.57 0.69 9.96
N GLU A 58 12.74 -0.16 10.56
CA GLU A 58 12.79 -0.43 11.98
C GLU A 58 13.98 -1.34 12.34
N GLU A 59 14.85 -0.88 13.24
CA GLU A 59 16.06 -1.61 13.63
C GLU A 59 15.87 -2.46 14.89
N ARG A 60 14.86 -2.14 15.71
CA ARG A 60 14.64 -2.76 17.02
C ARG A 60 13.20 -3.16 17.27
N HIS A 61 13.04 -4.36 17.79
CA HIS A 61 11.76 -4.87 18.27
C HIS A 61 11.41 -4.25 19.63
N SER A 62 10.12 -4.23 20.00
CA SER A 62 9.63 -3.73 21.29
C SER A 62 10.24 -4.44 22.51
N CYS A 63 10.80 -5.64 22.32
CA CYS A 63 11.53 -6.37 23.37
C CYS A 63 12.99 -5.91 23.56
N GLY A 64 13.45 -4.92 22.80
CA GLY A 64 14.84 -4.41 22.81
C GLY A 64 15.82 -5.19 21.92
N GLY A 65 15.37 -6.25 21.24
CA GLY A 65 16.19 -7.05 20.34
C GLY A 65 16.37 -6.43 18.96
N VAL A 66 17.47 -6.75 18.28
CA VAL A 66 17.75 -6.31 16.91
C VAL A 66 16.84 -7.06 15.93
N LEU A 67 16.27 -6.32 14.98
CA LEU A 67 15.47 -6.89 13.88
C LEU A 67 16.40 -7.25 12.72
N SER A 68 16.19 -8.45 12.17
CA SER A 68 16.78 -8.90 10.92
C SER A 68 15.72 -8.91 9.83
N ILE A 69 16.09 -8.48 8.63
CA ILE A 69 15.21 -8.50 7.47
C ILE A 69 15.24 -9.90 6.88
N VAL A 70 14.07 -10.54 6.83
CA VAL A 70 13.89 -11.87 6.23
C VAL A 70 13.61 -11.74 4.75
N SER A 71 12.74 -10.80 4.37
CA SER A 71 12.34 -10.54 2.98
C SER A 71 11.86 -9.10 2.83
N VAL A 72 12.00 -8.58 1.62
CA VAL A 72 11.51 -7.27 1.22
C VAL A 72 10.76 -7.48 -0.09
N ASP A 73 9.47 -7.18 -0.08
CA ASP A 73 8.60 -7.33 -1.23
C ASP A 73 8.04 -5.95 -1.61
N ASP A 74 7.89 -5.68 -2.90
CA ASP A 74 7.30 -4.43 -3.37
C ASP A 74 5.77 -4.48 -3.14
N ALA A 75 5.28 -3.64 -2.23
CA ALA A 75 3.87 -3.64 -1.87
C ALA A 75 2.99 -3.06 -2.99
N ILE A 76 3.56 -2.22 -3.87
CA ILE A 76 2.86 -1.62 -5.00
C ILE A 76 2.68 -2.66 -6.10
N GLU A 77 3.73 -3.41 -6.41
CA GLU A 77 3.69 -4.53 -7.35
C GLU A 77 2.66 -5.58 -6.91
N GLU A 78 2.55 -5.87 -5.61
CA GLU A 78 1.51 -6.77 -5.07
C GLU A 78 0.09 -6.28 -5.40
N LEU A 79 -0.17 -4.97 -5.27
CA LEU A 79 -1.49 -4.40 -5.61
C LEU A 79 -1.76 -4.44 -7.11
N ILE A 80 -0.75 -4.19 -7.94
CA ILE A 80 -0.86 -4.23 -9.40
C ILE A 80 -1.17 -5.65 -9.88
N ASP A 81 -0.45 -6.65 -9.36
CA ASP A 81 -0.70 -8.06 -9.66
C ASP A 81 -2.09 -8.52 -9.21
N LEU A 82 -2.53 -8.09 -8.02
CA LEU A 82 -3.90 -8.31 -7.55
C LEU A 82 -4.94 -7.67 -8.48
N ALA A 83 -4.71 -6.45 -8.95
CA ALA A 83 -5.60 -5.78 -9.87
C ALA A 83 -5.67 -6.50 -11.23
N ASP A 84 -4.53 -6.89 -11.80
CA ASP A 84 -4.44 -7.63 -13.06
C ASP A 84 -5.20 -8.97 -12.99
N LYS A 85 -4.95 -9.76 -11.94
CA LYS A 85 -5.65 -11.03 -11.68
C LYS A 85 -7.18 -10.87 -11.57
N LYS A 86 -7.65 -9.68 -11.24
CA LYS A 86 -9.07 -9.34 -11.06
C LYS A 86 -9.65 -8.60 -12.27
N GLY A 87 -8.85 -8.34 -13.31
CA GLY A 87 -9.27 -7.55 -14.48
C GLY A 87 -9.62 -6.11 -14.11
N VAL A 88 -8.93 -5.54 -13.13
CA VAL A 88 -9.08 -4.15 -12.70
C VAL A 88 -8.06 -3.28 -13.43
N GLU A 89 -8.53 -2.18 -14.00
CA GLU A 89 -7.65 -1.21 -14.67
C GLU A 89 -6.79 -0.49 -13.63
N THR A 90 -5.48 -0.39 -13.90
CA THR A 90 -4.54 0.38 -13.07
C THR A 90 -4.13 1.65 -13.79
N VAL A 91 -4.31 2.79 -13.13
CA VAL A 91 -3.97 4.13 -13.64
C VAL A 91 -2.83 4.70 -12.81
N PHE A 92 -1.80 5.20 -13.49
CA PHE A 92 -0.64 5.83 -12.85
C PHE A 92 -0.73 7.36 -12.91
N VAL A 93 -0.56 8.01 -11.77
CA VAL A 93 -0.59 9.47 -11.62
C VAL A 93 0.80 9.98 -11.25
N SER A 94 1.29 11.02 -11.93
CA SER A 94 2.55 11.69 -11.57
C SER A 94 2.30 12.84 -10.59
N SER A 95 3.26 13.11 -9.70
CA SER A 95 3.25 14.25 -8.77
C SER A 95 3.61 15.60 -9.43
N GLU A 96 3.66 15.67 -10.76
CA GLU A 96 3.90 16.89 -11.51
C GLU A 96 2.69 17.84 -11.48
N SER A 97 1.49 17.29 -11.36
CA SER A 97 0.24 18.05 -11.26
C SER A 97 -0.09 18.40 -9.80
N SER A 98 -0.80 19.52 -9.57
CA SER A 98 -1.24 19.91 -8.21
C SER A 98 -2.07 18.81 -7.54
N TYR A 99 -2.99 18.19 -8.29
CA TYR A 99 -3.81 17.07 -7.81
C TYR A 99 -2.99 15.81 -7.52
N GLY A 100 -1.94 15.52 -8.31
CA GLY A 100 -1.04 14.40 -8.05
C GLY A 100 -0.24 14.58 -6.76
N LYS A 101 0.20 15.81 -6.46
CA LYS A 101 0.85 16.14 -5.18
C LYS A 101 -0.08 15.99 -3.99
N GLU A 102 -1.31 16.53 -4.10
CA GLU A 102 -2.32 16.36 -3.06
C GLU A 102 -2.67 14.88 -2.85
N PHE A 103 -2.70 14.08 -3.91
CA PHE A 103 -2.94 12.65 -3.81
C PHE A 103 -1.81 11.91 -3.09
N LEU A 104 -0.56 12.25 -3.38
CA LEU A 104 0.60 11.69 -2.69
C LEU A 104 0.61 12.10 -1.21
N MET A 105 0.41 13.39 -0.92
CA MET A 105 0.51 13.92 0.45
C MET A 105 -0.70 13.55 1.32
N GLY A 106 -1.92 13.55 0.75
CA GLY A 106 -3.15 13.34 1.49
C GLY A 106 -3.59 11.87 1.58
N PHE A 107 -3.24 11.06 0.58
CA PHE A 107 -3.70 9.67 0.47
C PHE A 107 -2.54 8.68 0.33
N THR A 108 -1.32 9.12 0.67
CA THR A 108 -0.08 8.34 0.57
C THR A 108 0.23 7.82 -0.83
N GLY A 109 -0.47 8.28 -1.88
CA GLY A 109 -0.24 7.85 -3.27
C GLY A 109 -0.93 6.54 -3.68
N ILE A 110 -1.78 5.96 -2.84
CA ILE A 110 -2.54 4.73 -3.16
C ILE A 110 -4.04 4.98 -3.00
N GLY A 111 -4.80 4.65 -4.04
CA GLY A 111 -6.24 4.75 -4.00
C GLY A 111 -6.92 3.81 -4.99
N ALA A 112 -8.22 3.64 -4.81
CA ALA A 112 -9.04 2.88 -5.72
C ALA A 112 -10.45 3.45 -5.77
N LEU A 113 -11.04 3.43 -6.96
CA LEU A 113 -12.45 3.69 -7.17
C LEU A 113 -13.22 2.38 -6.99
N LEU A 114 -14.40 2.44 -6.36
CA LEU A 114 -15.24 1.28 -6.09
C LEU A 114 -16.44 1.25 -7.05
N ARG A 115 -16.82 0.06 -7.50
CA ARG A 115 -18.01 -0.18 -8.34
C ARG A 115 -19.31 -0.03 -7.54
N TYR A 116 -19.29 -0.42 -6.27
CA TYR A 116 -20.42 -0.42 -5.34
C TYR A 116 -19.90 -0.45 -3.90
N LYS A 117 -20.78 -0.12 -2.93
CA LYS A 117 -20.49 -0.25 -1.48
C LYS A 117 -20.73 -1.68 -1.00
#